data_AF-A0AAE0T5F8-F1
#
_entry.id   AF-A0AAE0T5F8-F1
#
_cell.length_a   1.000
_cell.length_b   1.000
_cell.length_c   1.000
_cell.angle_alpha   90.00
_cell.angle_beta   90.00
_cell.angle_gamma   90.00
#
_symmetry.space_group_name_H-M   'P 1'
#
loop_
_entity.id
_entity.type
_entity.pdbx_description
1 polymer ?
#
loop_
_entity_poly.entity_id
_entity_poly.type
_entity_poly.pdbx_seq_one_letter_code
_entity_poly.pdbx_strand_id
1 'polypeptide(L)'
;MKIHNTDIVKSDLVHIDKCTGYIFWVEKSEWLHIWLGVEDRSGWMKRSEGRSGWVERSEGLNVWLGGEDWRAMHQGVISTRVGYTGGTTVNPTYRNIGDHAETVDIEFDPHRITYEDLLNLFWKSHDPTSFYRTQYMSAIFYHDEEQRVVAEKTKSEHQQGKVRPIVTKIALAGPFYEAEDYHQKYKLRQHPELLRKLALDERQLIRSKVAAKLNGYMGGSGSLEDFEKDKQELDLKHEVVKYVENQLRKTYKD
;
A
#
# COMPACT_ATOMS: atom_id res chain seq x y z
N MET A 1 -5.42 -42.13 23.16
CA MET A 1 -6.16 -43.04 22.25
C MET A 1 -5.36 -43.15 20.95
N LYS A 2 -5.10 -44.34 20.42
CA LYS A 2 -4.46 -44.48 19.09
C LYS A 2 -5.53 -44.38 18.01
N ILE A 3 -5.24 -43.64 16.95
CA ILE A 3 -6.00 -43.62 15.69
C ILE A 3 -4.97 -43.85 14.57
N HIS A 4 -5.36 -44.55 13.51
CA HIS A 4 -4.45 -45.00 12.47
C HIS A 4 -4.20 -43.95 11.37
N ASN A 5 -3.12 -44.17 10.61
CA ASN A 5 -2.63 -43.33 9.55
C ASN A 5 -3.26 -43.70 8.20
N THR A 6 -3.96 -42.75 7.56
CA THR A 6 -4.32 -42.78 6.13
C THR A 6 -4.23 -41.36 5.55
N ASP A 7 -3.94 -41.29 4.26
CA ASP A 7 -4.02 -40.11 3.38
C ASP A 7 -3.05 -38.96 3.66
N ILE A 8 -1.79 -39.20 3.25
CA ILE A 8 -0.74 -38.18 3.12
C ILE A 8 -1.03 -37.28 1.92
N VAL A 9 -1.59 -36.10 2.16
CA VAL A 9 -1.55 -34.96 1.21
C VAL A 9 -0.29 -34.13 1.48
N LYS A 10 0.23 -33.43 0.46
CA LYS A 10 1.61 -32.93 0.46
C LYS A 10 1.80 -31.61 1.23
N SER A 11 2.70 -31.68 2.21
CA SER A 11 3.57 -30.60 2.71
C SER A 11 2.92 -29.33 3.28
N ASP A 12 2.42 -29.44 4.51
CA ASP A 12 2.33 -28.30 5.44
C ASP A 12 3.63 -28.16 6.24
N LEU A 13 4.22 -26.96 6.28
CA LEU A 13 5.44 -26.68 7.05
C LEU A 13 5.10 -26.21 8.47
N VAL A 14 4.96 -27.16 9.40
CA VAL A 14 4.74 -26.87 10.82
C VAL A 14 6.00 -26.28 11.45
N HIS A 15 6.03 -24.95 11.65
CA HIS A 15 7.07 -24.29 12.43
C HIS A 15 6.71 -24.32 13.92
N ILE A 16 7.53 -24.98 14.74
CA ILE A 16 7.34 -25.09 16.19
C ILE A 16 8.32 -24.15 16.89
N ASP A 17 7.84 -23.01 17.38
CA ASP A 17 8.58 -22.23 18.36
C ASP A 17 8.61 -22.97 19.71
N LYS A 18 9.82 -23.38 20.11
CA LYS A 18 10.06 -24.12 21.35
C LYS A 18 10.08 -23.23 22.60
N CYS A 19 10.02 -21.91 22.46
CA CYS A 19 10.04 -20.96 23.57
C CYS A 19 8.64 -20.63 24.11
N THR A 20 7.59 -20.68 23.28
CA THR A 20 6.23 -20.23 23.68
C THR A 20 5.16 -21.32 23.64
N GLY A 21 5.35 -22.41 22.89
CA GLY A 21 4.44 -23.57 22.91
C GLY A 21 3.08 -23.37 22.21
N TYR A 22 2.87 -22.25 21.53
CA TYR A 22 1.68 -22.03 20.69
C TYR A 22 1.81 -22.75 19.34
N ILE A 23 0.76 -23.48 18.96
CA ILE A 23 0.61 -24.01 17.60
C ILE A 23 0.01 -22.89 16.74
N PHE A 24 0.85 -22.23 15.95
CA PHE A 24 0.37 -21.30 14.94
C PHE A 24 -0.11 -22.09 13.72
N TRP A 25 -1.41 -22.06 13.47
CA TRP A 25 -1.94 -22.40 12.15
C TRP A 25 -1.55 -21.27 11.20
N VAL A 26 -0.48 -21.49 10.43
CA VAL A 26 -0.21 -20.71 9.23
C VAL A 26 -1.12 -21.27 8.13
N GLU A 27 -2.38 -20.87 8.16
CA GLU A 27 -3.18 -20.85 6.94
C GLU A 27 -2.41 -20.05 5.89
N LYS A 28 -2.60 -20.37 4.61
CA LYS A 28 -1.99 -19.61 3.51
C LYS A 28 -2.67 -18.25 3.37
N SER A 29 -2.32 -17.32 4.26
CA SER A 29 -2.44 -15.89 4.00
C SER A 29 -1.57 -15.57 2.78
N GLU A 30 -2.21 -15.32 1.64
CA GLU A 30 -1.55 -14.98 0.38
C GLU A 30 -1.00 -13.55 0.47
N TRP A 31 0.18 -13.42 1.10
CA TRP A 31 0.89 -12.15 1.24
C TRP A 31 1.38 -11.66 -0.14
N LEU A 32 1.06 -10.43 -0.50
CA LEU A 32 1.46 -9.82 -1.78
C LEU A 32 1.95 -8.39 -1.60
N HIS A 33 3.27 -8.20 -1.70
CA HIS A 33 3.90 -6.89 -1.54
C HIS A 33 3.85 -6.07 -2.85
N ILE A 34 2.65 -5.58 -3.23
CA ILE A 34 2.41 -4.86 -4.50
C ILE A 34 2.89 -3.39 -4.43
N TRP A 35 4.20 -3.26 -4.52
CA TRP A 35 4.91 -2.01 -4.50
C TRP A 35 4.68 -1.10 -5.69
N LEU A 36 4.89 0.21 -5.49
CA LEU A 36 4.64 1.27 -6.49
C LEU A 36 5.47 2.54 -6.25
N GLY A 37 6.63 2.62 -6.90
CA GLY A 37 7.39 3.88 -7.02
C GLY A 37 6.71 4.85 -7.99
N VAL A 38 6.18 5.96 -7.48
CA VAL A 38 5.38 6.94 -8.25
C VAL A 38 6.01 8.33 -8.20
N GLU A 39 6.69 8.73 -9.28
CA GLU A 39 6.98 10.14 -9.54
C GLU A 39 5.74 10.80 -10.16
N ASP A 40 4.90 11.43 -9.33
CA ASP A 40 3.82 12.28 -9.84
C ASP A 40 4.38 13.61 -10.36
N ARG A 41 4.38 13.78 -11.68
CA ARG A 41 4.75 15.04 -12.35
C ARG A 41 3.59 16.03 -12.46
N SER A 42 2.35 15.65 -12.15
CA SER A 42 1.17 16.51 -12.33
C SER A 42 1.18 17.75 -11.42
N GLY A 43 1.79 17.65 -10.23
CA GLY A 43 1.95 18.76 -9.31
C GLY A 43 2.97 19.83 -9.73
N TRP A 44 3.86 19.56 -10.70
CA TRP A 44 5.05 20.39 -10.96
C TRP A 44 4.82 21.59 -11.90
N MET A 45 3.70 21.64 -12.64
CA MET A 45 3.40 22.76 -13.54
C MET A 45 1.93 23.21 -13.49
N LYS A 46 1.51 23.80 -12.37
CA LYS A 46 0.48 24.84 -12.37
C LYS A 46 1.03 26.13 -11.77
N ARG A 47 1.39 27.08 -12.65
CA ARG A 47 1.67 28.47 -12.28
C ARG A 47 0.36 29.08 -11.74
N SER A 48 0.21 29.17 -10.43
CA SER A 48 -0.89 29.93 -9.82
C SER A 48 -0.65 31.41 -10.07
N GLU A 49 -1.40 31.99 -11.00
CA GLU A 49 -1.36 33.44 -11.24
C GLU A 49 -1.77 34.19 -9.96
N GLY A 50 -0.92 35.10 -9.50
CA GLY A 50 -1.23 36.01 -8.39
C GLY A 50 -0.43 35.86 -7.08
N ARG A 51 0.46 34.87 -6.90
CA ARG A 51 1.36 34.83 -5.71
C ARG A 51 2.82 34.48 -6.04
N SER A 52 3.71 35.43 -5.77
CA SER A 52 5.16 35.29 -5.92
C SER A 52 5.78 34.61 -4.69
N GLY A 53 5.97 33.29 -4.76
CA GLY A 53 6.68 32.53 -3.73
C GLY A 53 6.89 31.09 -4.16
N TRP A 54 8.16 30.66 -4.23
CA TRP A 54 8.51 29.26 -4.44
C TRP A 54 8.20 28.49 -3.15
N VAL A 55 7.35 27.47 -3.21
CA VAL A 55 7.10 26.56 -2.09
C VAL A 55 7.80 25.24 -2.38
N GLU A 56 9.00 25.11 -1.84
CA GLU A 56 9.83 23.91 -1.93
C GLU A 56 9.19 22.76 -1.12
N ARG A 57 8.40 21.90 -1.79
CA ARG A 57 7.77 20.73 -1.17
C ARG A 57 8.64 19.49 -1.39
N SER A 58 9.30 19.07 -0.31
CA SER A 58 10.04 17.81 -0.12
C SER A 58 9.80 16.72 -1.18
N GLU A 59 10.81 16.46 -2.02
CA GLU A 59 10.72 15.61 -3.21
C GLU A 59 10.18 14.19 -2.94
N GLY A 60 10.55 13.59 -1.79
CA GLY A 60 10.29 12.17 -1.50
C GLY A 60 8.95 11.82 -0.86
N LEU A 61 8.16 12.79 -0.37
CA LEU A 61 6.88 12.45 0.25
C LEU A 61 5.85 11.94 -0.78
N ASN A 62 5.93 12.37 -2.04
CA ASN A 62 4.85 12.17 -3.01
C ASN A 62 4.61 10.70 -3.39
N VAL A 63 5.63 9.82 -3.32
CA VAL A 63 5.49 8.38 -3.61
C VAL A 63 4.51 7.73 -2.63
N TRP A 64 4.71 7.93 -1.32
CA TRP A 64 3.85 7.39 -0.28
C TRP A 64 2.56 8.19 -0.08
N LEU A 65 2.59 9.51 -0.28
CA LEU A 65 1.40 10.37 -0.17
C LEU A 65 0.42 10.26 -1.34
N GLY A 66 0.84 9.75 -2.49
CA GLY A 66 -0.02 9.20 -3.55
C GLY A 66 -0.03 7.66 -3.56
N GLY A 67 0.56 7.06 -2.52
CA GLY A 67 0.84 5.64 -2.35
C GLY A 67 -0.30 4.92 -1.65
N GLU A 68 -0.41 5.07 -0.33
CA GLU A 68 -1.39 4.32 0.46
C GLU A 68 -2.84 4.70 0.13
N ASP A 69 -3.09 5.99 -0.11
CA ASP A 69 -4.41 6.62 -0.13
C ASP A 69 -5.45 5.92 -1.02
N TRP A 70 -5.32 6.04 -2.35
CA TRP A 70 -6.33 5.53 -3.28
C TRP A 70 -6.27 4.01 -3.39
N ARG A 71 -5.13 3.39 -3.11
CA ARG A 71 -4.98 1.92 -3.11
C ARG A 71 -5.84 1.29 -2.01
N ALA A 72 -5.81 1.85 -0.81
CA ALA A 72 -6.67 1.44 0.30
C ALA A 72 -8.18 1.65 0.04
N MET A 73 -8.57 2.45 -0.95
CA MET A 73 -9.97 2.64 -1.32
C MET A 73 -10.56 1.46 -2.09
N HIS A 74 -9.74 0.67 -2.79
CA HIS A 74 -10.24 -0.44 -3.60
C HIS A 74 -10.91 -1.52 -2.75
N GLN A 75 -12.06 -1.99 -3.22
CA GLN A 75 -12.77 -3.11 -2.59
C GLN A 75 -11.90 -4.36 -2.67
N GLY A 76 -11.80 -5.09 -1.56
CA GLY A 76 -10.90 -6.23 -1.41
C GLY A 76 -9.54 -5.90 -0.77
N VAL A 77 -9.06 -4.65 -0.78
CA VAL A 77 -7.87 -4.31 0.01
C VAL A 77 -8.19 -4.38 1.50
N ILE A 78 -7.35 -5.09 2.25
CA ILE A 78 -7.46 -5.35 3.69
C ILE A 78 -6.59 -4.36 4.46
N SER A 79 -5.29 -4.28 4.17
CA SER A 79 -4.40 -3.33 4.83
C SER A 79 -3.29 -2.85 3.90
N THR A 80 -2.61 -1.78 4.30
CA THR A 80 -1.42 -1.25 3.61
C THR A 80 -0.32 -0.97 4.61
N ARG A 81 0.94 -0.91 4.18
CA ARG A 81 2.03 -0.29 4.95
C ARG A 81 3.18 0.15 4.04
N VAL A 82 3.98 1.11 4.48
CA VAL A 82 5.13 1.64 3.73
C VAL A 82 6.46 1.15 4.29
N GLY A 83 7.52 1.13 3.47
CA GLY A 83 8.79 0.50 3.84
C GLY A 83 9.82 0.32 2.72
N TYR A 84 10.89 -0.41 3.03
CA TYR A 84 12.14 -0.55 2.28
C TYR A 84 12.44 -2.03 1.89
N THR A 85 12.87 -2.30 0.66
CA THR A 85 13.23 -3.62 0.09
C THR A 85 13.92 -3.44 -1.27
N GLY A 86 14.36 -4.56 -1.87
CA GLY A 86 14.91 -4.61 -3.22
C GLY A 86 16.39 -4.24 -3.34
N GLY A 87 16.98 -3.78 -2.24
CA GLY A 87 18.41 -3.62 -2.01
C GLY A 87 18.98 -4.67 -1.04
N THR A 88 20.20 -4.40 -0.57
CA THR A 88 21.06 -5.30 0.23
C THR A 88 21.39 -4.76 1.62
N THR A 89 20.96 -3.54 1.92
CA THR A 89 21.19 -2.87 3.21
C THR A 89 20.34 -3.50 4.31
N VAL A 90 20.93 -3.76 5.48
CA VAL A 90 20.20 -4.29 6.65
C VAL A 90 19.68 -3.13 7.50
N ASN A 91 18.39 -3.17 7.84
CA ASN A 91 17.67 -2.13 8.59
C ASN A 91 17.86 -0.70 8.00
N PRO A 92 17.51 -0.49 6.72
CA PRO A 92 17.46 0.84 6.11
C PRO A 92 16.46 1.76 6.84
N THR A 93 16.67 3.06 6.70
CA THR A 93 15.82 4.16 7.23
C THR A 93 15.64 5.23 6.16
N TYR A 94 14.70 6.15 6.29
CA TYR A 94 14.48 7.20 5.28
C TYR A 94 15.73 8.05 4.99
N ARG A 95 16.60 8.21 6.00
CA ARG A 95 17.87 8.96 5.88
C ARG A 95 19.06 8.10 5.43
N ASN A 96 18.92 6.78 5.43
CA ASN A 96 19.95 5.82 5.01
C ASN A 96 19.27 4.59 4.38
N ILE A 97 18.66 4.81 3.20
CA ILE A 97 17.93 3.80 2.43
C ILE A 97 18.85 2.85 1.64
N GLY A 98 20.08 3.30 1.38
CA GLY A 98 21.06 2.56 0.58
C GLY A 98 20.58 2.32 -0.86
N ASP A 99 20.51 1.05 -1.23
CA ASP A 99 20.09 0.54 -2.54
C ASP A 99 18.63 0.06 -2.58
N HIS A 100 17.85 0.31 -1.53
CA HIS A 100 16.42 0.02 -1.48
C HIS A 100 15.59 1.07 -2.23
N ALA A 101 14.36 0.70 -2.58
CA ALA A 101 13.33 1.64 -3.05
C ALA A 101 12.27 1.88 -1.96
N GLU A 102 11.12 2.42 -2.37
CA GLU A 102 9.92 2.65 -1.55
C GLU A 102 8.71 1.86 -2.12
N THR A 103 8.11 0.93 -1.36
CA THR A 103 6.89 0.16 -1.78
C THR A 103 5.60 0.97 -1.47
N VAL A 104 4.42 0.42 -1.78
CA VAL A 104 3.44 0.15 -0.71
C VAL A 104 3.29 -1.37 -0.60
N ASP A 105 3.24 -1.93 0.61
CA ASP A 105 2.85 -3.34 0.85
C ASP A 105 1.33 -3.40 1.03
N ILE A 106 0.65 -4.40 0.44
CA ILE A 106 -0.81 -4.40 0.25
C ILE A 106 -1.40 -5.79 0.54
N GLU A 107 -1.97 -5.96 1.73
CA GLU A 107 -2.76 -7.14 2.09
C GLU A 107 -4.15 -7.03 1.42
N PHE A 108 -4.61 -8.06 0.72
CA PHE A 108 -5.90 -8.06 0.04
C PHE A 108 -6.60 -9.43 0.03
N ASP A 109 -7.91 -9.40 -0.24
CA ASP A 109 -8.79 -10.55 -0.41
C ASP A 109 -8.87 -10.95 -1.91
N PRO A 110 -8.29 -12.10 -2.31
CA PRO A 110 -8.25 -12.54 -3.71
C PRO A 110 -9.64 -12.89 -4.27
N HIS A 111 -10.67 -13.04 -3.42
CA HIS A 111 -12.06 -13.22 -3.85
C HIS A 111 -12.76 -11.90 -4.18
N ARG A 112 -12.18 -10.75 -3.81
CA ARG A 112 -12.73 -9.40 -4.05
C ARG A 112 -11.93 -8.57 -5.06
N ILE A 113 -10.62 -8.79 -5.16
CA ILE A 113 -9.73 -8.13 -6.13
C ILE A 113 -8.58 -9.05 -6.51
N THR A 114 -8.22 -9.13 -7.79
CA THR A 114 -7.13 -10.00 -8.24
C THR A 114 -5.77 -9.30 -8.20
N TYR A 115 -4.69 -10.07 -8.20
CA TYR A 115 -3.34 -9.53 -8.42
C TYR A 115 -3.21 -8.83 -9.78
N GLU A 116 -3.89 -9.33 -10.81
CA GLU A 116 -3.93 -8.69 -12.13
C GLU A 116 -4.64 -7.32 -12.07
N ASP A 117 -5.72 -7.16 -11.29
CA ASP A 117 -6.37 -5.86 -11.07
C ASP A 117 -5.44 -4.88 -10.37
N LEU A 118 -4.74 -5.32 -9.32
CA LEU A 118 -3.81 -4.49 -8.57
C LEU A 118 -2.59 -4.08 -9.41
N LEU A 119 -2.16 -4.92 -10.37
CA LEU A 119 -1.19 -4.54 -11.40
C LEU A 119 -1.79 -3.62 -12.47
N ASN A 120 -3.03 -3.83 -12.90
CA ASN A 120 -3.72 -2.91 -13.79
C ASN A 120 -3.90 -1.52 -13.15
N LEU A 121 -3.95 -1.44 -11.82
CA LEU A 121 -3.90 -0.21 -11.03
C LEU A 121 -2.46 0.32 -10.87
N PHE A 122 -1.45 -0.56 -10.74
CA PHE A 122 -0.03 -0.20 -10.83
C PHE A 122 0.25 0.62 -12.09
N TRP A 123 -0.03 0.06 -13.26
CA TRP A 123 0.40 0.62 -14.55
C TRP A 123 -0.29 1.94 -14.93
N LYS A 124 -1.46 2.23 -14.34
CA LYS A 124 -2.24 3.46 -14.56
C LYS A 124 -1.79 4.63 -13.67
N SER A 125 -1.05 4.36 -12.59
CA SER A 125 -0.80 5.34 -11.53
C SER A 125 0.44 6.23 -11.69
N HIS A 126 1.29 5.97 -12.69
CA HIS A 126 2.53 6.72 -12.93
C HIS A 126 3.01 6.59 -14.39
N ASP A 127 4.17 7.16 -14.73
CA ASP A 127 4.89 6.83 -15.97
C ASP A 127 5.91 5.69 -15.73
N PRO A 128 5.59 4.42 -16.04
CA PRO A 128 6.50 3.29 -15.87
C PRO A 128 7.64 3.26 -16.92
N THR A 129 7.74 4.28 -17.78
CA THR A 129 8.79 4.42 -18.81
C THR A 129 9.87 5.45 -18.42
N SER A 130 9.84 5.96 -17.18
CA SER A 130 10.87 6.86 -16.63
C SER A 130 11.62 6.23 -15.45
N PHE A 131 12.87 6.63 -15.26
CA PHE A 131 13.71 6.28 -14.12
C PHE A 131 14.43 7.54 -13.64
N TYR A 132 14.55 7.72 -12.33
CA TYR A 132 15.20 8.89 -11.72
C TYR A 132 16.24 8.51 -10.66
N ARG A 133 15.82 7.82 -9.59
CA ARG A 133 16.70 7.33 -8.51
C ARG A 133 16.21 5.97 -8.04
N THR A 134 17.10 5.14 -7.47
CA THR A 134 16.75 3.82 -6.93
C THR A 134 15.63 3.90 -5.89
N GLN A 135 15.71 4.86 -4.96
CA GLN A 135 14.68 5.16 -3.96
C GLN A 135 13.25 5.21 -4.55
N TYR A 136 13.09 5.84 -5.72
CA TYR A 136 11.81 6.09 -6.37
C TYR A 136 11.60 5.23 -7.63
N MET A 137 12.32 4.12 -7.78
CA MET A 137 12.22 3.30 -8.99
C MET A 137 10.87 2.59 -9.09
N SER A 138 10.29 2.56 -10.29
CA SER A 138 9.14 1.69 -10.58
C SER A 138 9.60 0.22 -10.48
N ALA A 139 9.03 -0.52 -9.54
CA ALA A 139 9.39 -1.92 -9.28
C ALA A 139 8.22 -2.73 -8.74
N ILE A 140 8.14 -3.99 -9.17
CA ILE A 140 7.21 -5.03 -8.71
C ILE A 140 8.06 -6.15 -8.08
N PHE A 141 7.67 -6.55 -6.87
CA PHE A 141 8.33 -7.63 -6.13
C PHE A 141 7.36 -8.80 -5.98
N TYR A 142 7.67 -9.95 -6.61
CA TYR A 142 6.82 -11.13 -6.61
C TYR A 142 7.26 -12.14 -5.54
N HIS A 143 6.32 -12.89 -4.96
CA HIS A 143 6.62 -13.92 -3.95
C HIS A 143 6.70 -15.32 -4.53
N ASP A 144 6.09 -15.55 -5.69
CA ASP A 144 6.01 -16.83 -6.38
C ASP A 144 6.04 -16.66 -7.91
N GLU A 145 6.06 -17.79 -8.62
CA GLU A 145 6.15 -17.85 -10.08
C GLU A 145 4.85 -17.41 -10.78
N GLU A 146 3.69 -17.58 -10.15
CA GLU A 146 2.40 -17.18 -10.72
C GLU A 146 2.30 -15.64 -10.75
N GLN A 147 2.71 -14.99 -9.65
CA GLN A 147 2.92 -13.55 -9.58
C GLN A 147 3.94 -13.06 -10.61
N ARG A 148 5.08 -13.75 -10.79
CA ARG A 148 6.07 -13.37 -11.82
C ARG A 148 5.44 -13.36 -13.22
N VAL A 149 4.69 -14.41 -13.57
CA VAL A 149 4.04 -14.54 -14.88
C VAL A 149 2.97 -13.46 -15.09
N VAL A 150 2.14 -13.15 -14.11
CA VAL A 150 1.12 -12.09 -14.22
C VAL A 150 1.74 -10.69 -14.28
N ALA A 151 2.83 -10.44 -13.55
CA ALA A 151 3.59 -9.19 -13.63
C ALA A 151 4.21 -8.97 -15.03
N GLU A 152 4.78 -10.02 -15.63
CA GLU A 152 5.34 -9.97 -16.98
C GLU A 152 4.27 -9.86 -18.08
N LYS A 153 3.14 -10.58 -17.94
CA LYS A 153 1.95 -10.46 -18.79
C LYS A 153 1.45 -9.01 -18.82
N THR A 154 1.09 -8.45 -17.67
CA THR A 154 0.51 -7.10 -17.59
C THR A 154 1.50 -6.01 -18.00
N LYS A 155 2.81 -6.20 -17.77
CA LYS A 155 3.87 -5.34 -18.32
C LYS A 155 3.86 -5.36 -19.86
N SER A 156 3.77 -6.54 -20.47
CA SER A 156 3.73 -6.70 -21.93
C SER A 156 2.45 -6.12 -22.55
N GLU A 157 1.32 -6.22 -21.86
CA GLU A 157 0.05 -5.62 -22.27
C GLU A 157 0.13 -4.09 -22.22
N HIS A 158 0.61 -3.51 -21.11
CA HIS A 158 0.76 -2.05 -20.97
C HIS A 158 1.84 -1.45 -21.87
N GLN A 159 2.87 -2.22 -22.24
CA GLN A 159 3.91 -1.77 -23.18
C GLN A 159 3.33 -1.40 -24.56
N GLN A 160 2.26 -2.07 -25.01
CA GLN A 160 1.65 -1.80 -26.32
C GLN A 160 1.08 -0.37 -26.42
N GLY A 161 0.68 0.22 -25.29
CA GLY A 161 0.21 1.60 -25.20
C GLY A 161 1.30 2.65 -24.94
N LYS A 162 2.59 2.30 -25.01
CA LYS A 162 3.71 3.18 -24.63
C LYS A 162 4.77 3.28 -25.74
N VAL A 163 5.11 4.51 -26.15
CA VAL A 163 6.15 4.80 -27.15
C VAL A 163 7.57 4.54 -26.60
N ARG A 164 7.77 4.72 -25.28
CA ARG A 164 9.03 4.38 -24.58
C ARG A 164 8.94 2.97 -23.97
N PRO A 165 10.06 2.26 -23.81
CA PRO A 165 10.08 0.99 -23.11
C PRO A 165 9.74 1.16 -21.62
N ILE A 166 9.03 0.19 -21.04
CA ILE A 166 8.72 0.11 -19.62
C ILE A 166 9.97 -0.36 -18.85
N VAL A 167 10.53 0.55 -18.07
CA VAL A 167 11.76 0.33 -17.28
C VAL A 167 11.50 -0.30 -15.91
N THR A 168 10.23 -0.52 -15.55
CA THR A 168 9.82 -1.18 -14.30
C THR A 168 10.57 -2.50 -14.08
N LYS A 169 11.24 -2.60 -12.92
CA LYS A 169 11.91 -3.82 -12.43
C LYS A 169 10.85 -4.83 -12.01
N ILE A 170 10.99 -6.09 -12.42
CA ILE A 170 10.24 -7.23 -11.88
C ILE A 170 11.28 -8.15 -11.24
N ALA A 171 11.13 -8.45 -9.95
CA ALA A 171 12.13 -9.21 -9.19
C ALA A 171 11.48 -10.03 -8.07
N LEU A 172 12.16 -11.08 -7.61
CA LEU A 172 11.75 -11.84 -6.43
C LEU A 172 11.78 -10.91 -5.19
N ALA A 173 10.77 -11.03 -4.33
CA ALA A 173 10.67 -10.28 -3.09
C ALA A 173 11.80 -10.62 -2.12
N GLY A 174 12.45 -9.58 -1.59
CA GLY A 174 13.46 -9.68 -0.54
C GLY A 174 12.90 -9.36 0.84
N PRO A 175 13.75 -9.18 1.87
CA PRO A 175 13.33 -8.71 3.18
C PRO A 175 12.62 -7.36 3.10
N PHE A 176 11.40 -7.28 3.61
CA PHE A 176 10.64 -6.03 3.74
C PHE A 176 10.88 -5.40 5.12
N TYR A 177 11.42 -4.19 5.14
CA TYR A 177 11.63 -3.38 6.35
C TYR A 177 10.53 -2.32 6.45
N GLU A 178 9.75 -2.35 7.52
CA GLU A 178 8.66 -1.38 7.79
C GLU A 178 9.25 0.03 8.02
N ALA A 179 8.73 1.05 7.33
CA ALA A 179 9.19 2.43 7.48
C ALA A 179 8.73 3.04 8.81
N GLU A 180 9.45 4.09 9.23
CA GLU A 180 9.22 4.84 10.46
C GLU A 180 7.76 5.32 10.59
N ASP A 181 7.18 5.24 11.80
CA ASP A 181 5.76 5.45 12.08
C ASP A 181 5.15 6.67 11.38
N TYR A 182 5.86 7.80 11.37
CA TYR A 182 5.39 9.06 10.81
C TYR A 182 5.14 9.03 9.29
N HIS A 183 5.67 8.04 8.56
CA HIS A 183 5.35 7.77 7.16
C HIS A 183 4.06 6.94 6.99
N GLN A 184 3.74 6.07 7.95
CA GLN A 184 2.58 5.18 7.91
C GLN A 184 1.27 5.96 8.09
N LYS A 185 0.27 5.73 7.23
CA LYS A 185 -1.06 6.36 7.26
C LYS A 185 -0.99 7.88 7.35
N TYR A 186 -0.07 8.49 6.58
CA TYR A 186 0.32 9.89 6.75
C TYR A 186 -0.86 10.88 6.69
N LYS A 187 -1.84 10.69 5.80
CA LYS A 187 -3.00 11.59 5.70
C LYS A 187 -3.85 11.49 6.94
N LEU A 188 -4.12 10.28 7.43
CA LEU A 188 -4.82 10.05 8.69
C LEU A 188 -4.07 10.70 9.87
N ARG A 189 -2.72 10.70 9.86
CA ARG A 189 -1.92 11.44 10.85
C ARG A 189 -2.05 12.97 10.78
N GLN A 190 -2.49 13.55 9.65
CA GLN A 190 -2.84 14.98 9.58
C GLN A 190 -4.15 15.32 10.31
N HIS A 191 -4.86 14.31 10.84
CA HIS A 191 -6.08 14.48 11.63
C HIS A 191 -5.91 13.95 13.08
N PRO A 192 -5.17 14.63 13.96
CA PRO A 192 -4.92 14.16 15.34
C PRO A 192 -6.19 13.91 16.17
N GLU A 193 -7.28 14.65 15.92
CA GLU A 193 -8.55 14.39 16.60
C GLU A 193 -9.15 13.03 16.18
N LEU A 194 -9.04 12.67 14.90
CA LEU A 194 -9.54 11.41 14.35
C LEU A 194 -8.76 10.22 14.91
N LEU A 195 -7.41 10.31 14.92
CA LEU A 195 -6.55 9.32 15.60
C LEU A 195 -6.97 9.11 17.06
N ARG A 196 -7.21 10.18 17.82
CA ARG A 196 -7.62 10.10 19.23
C ARG A 196 -9.00 9.44 19.42
N LYS A 197 -9.92 9.52 18.45
CA LYS A 197 -11.22 8.82 18.48
C LYS A 197 -11.12 7.34 18.12
N LEU A 198 -10.24 7.01 17.17
CA LEU A 198 -9.92 5.63 16.81
C LEU A 198 -9.30 4.90 18.01
N ALA A 199 -8.39 5.56 18.75
CA ALA A 199 -7.73 5.04 19.95
C ALA A 199 -6.98 3.71 19.72
N LEU A 200 -6.36 3.60 18.55
CA LEU A 200 -5.47 2.49 18.17
C LEU A 200 -4.05 2.73 18.68
N ASP A 201 -3.32 1.67 19.01
CA ASP A 201 -1.85 1.73 19.12
C ASP A 201 -1.19 1.78 17.72
N GLU A 202 0.11 2.06 17.66
CA GLU A 202 0.83 2.19 16.37
C GLU A 202 0.84 0.89 15.55
N ARG A 203 0.96 -0.29 16.18
CA ARG A 203 0.93 -1.58 15.47
C ARG A 203 -0.44 -1.85 14.87
N GLN A 204 -1.50 -1.50 15.61
CA GLN A 204 -2.89 -1.53 15.15
C GLN A 204 -3.13 -0.50 14.03
N LEU A 205 -2.65 0.73 14.17
CA LEU A 205 -2.82 1.80 13.19
C LEU A 205 -2.19 1.46 11.83
N ILE A 206 -1.00 0.85 11.84
CA ILE A 206 -0.33 0.41 10.60
C ILE A 206 -1.15 -0.67 9.88
N ARG A 207 -1.64 -1.69 10.62
CA ARG A 207 -2.24 -2.92 10.06
C ARG A 207 -3.77 -2.90 9.96
N SER A 208 -4.43 -1.83 10.39
CA SER A 208 -5.89 -1.77 10.43
C SER A 208 -6.50 -1.39 9.08
N LYS A 209 -7.47 -2.19 8.62
CA LYS A 209 -8.35 -1.88 7.48
C LYS A 209 -9.07 -0.55 7.64
N VAL A 210 -9.54 -0.25 8.85
CA VAL A 210 -10.15 1.04 9.20
C VAL A 210 -9.14 2.16 9.01
N ALA A 211 -7.90 2.00 9.48
CA ALA A 211 -6.87 3.02 9.31
C ALA A 211 -6.48 3.23 7.84
N ALA A 212 -6.35 2.15 7.05
CA ALA A 212 -6.05 2.21 5.62
C ALA A 212 -7.16 2.96 4.84
N LYS A 213 -8.43 2.54 4.99
CA LYS A 213 -9.58 3.20 4.35
C LYS A 213 -9.71 4.67 4.79
N LEU A 214 -9.61 4.97 6.09
CA LEU A 214 -9.67 6.34 6.59
C LEU A 214 -8.50 7.21 6.10
N ASN A 215 -7.31 6.65 5.92
CA ASN A 215 -6.22 7.37 5.26
C ASN A 215 -6.59 7.75 3.81
N GLY A 216 -7.20 6.84 3.04
CA GLY A 216 -7.71 7.13 1.69
C GLY A 216 -8.75 8.25 1.65
N TYR A 217 -9.73 8.25 2.56
CA TYR A 217 -10.71 9.33 2.68
C TYR A 217 -10.08 10.68 3.07
N MET A 218 -9.14 10.70 4.03
CA MET A 218 -8.42 11.93 4.41
C MET A 218 -7.43 12.39 3.32
N GLY A 219 -7.01 11.49 2.43
CA GLY A 219 -6.29 11.79 1.20
C GLY A 219 -7.16 12.34 0.06
N GLY A 220 -8.49 12.35 0.21
CA GLY A 220 -9.44 12.79 -0.82
C GLY A 220 -9.72 11.75 -1.92
N SER A 221 -9.39 10.48 -1.68
CA SER A 221 -9.51 9.39 -2.68
C SER A 221 -10.89 8.71 -2.70
N GLY A 222 -11.89 9.23 -1.98
CA GLY A 222 -13.24 8.66 -1.92
C GLY A 222 -14.30 9.71 -1.60
N SER A 223 -15.49 9.56 -2.17
CA SER A 223 -16.60 10.49 -1.97
C SER A 223 -17.37 10.23 -0.68
N LEU A 224 -18.31 11.12 -0.35
CA LEU A 224 -19.28 10.88 0.72
C LEU A 224 -20.15 9.64 0.41
N GLU A 225 -20.53 9.41 -0.84
CA GLU A 225 -21.34 8.24 -1.23
C GLU A 225 -20.57 6.92 -1.03
N ASP A 226 -19.26 6.93 -1.26
CA ASP A 226 -18.41 5.77 -1.01
C ASP A 226 -18.26 5.51 0.49
N PHE A 227 -18.21 6.57 1.31
CA PHE A 227 -18.20 6.42 2.76
C PHE A 227 -19.54 5.92 3.32
N GLU A 228 -20.68 6.30 2.73
CA GLU A 228 -21.99 5.74 3.10
C GLU A 228 -22.07 4.22 2.88
N LYS A 229 -21.38 3.70 1.86
CA LYS A 229 -21.27 2.26 1.58
C LYS A 229 -20.32 1.57 2.56
N ASP A 230 -19.09 2.06 2.65
CA ASP A 230 -18.02 1.40 3.42
C ASP A 230 -18.27 1.46 4.94
N LYS A 231 -18.95 2.49 5.48
CA LYS A 231 -19.11 2.64 6.94
C LYS A 231 -19.87 1.51 7.64
N GLN A 232 -20.61 0.68 6.89
CA GLN A 232 -21.23 -0.54 7.42
C GLN A 232 -20.21 -1.69 7.60
N GLU A 233 -19.23 -1.81 6.71
CA GLU A 233 -18.16 -2.82 6.82
C GLU A 233 -17.08 -2.41 7.83
N LEU A 234 -16.94 -1.11 8.11
CA LEU A 234 -15.88 -0.56 8.97
C LEU A 234 -16.23 -0.46 10.47
N ASP A 235 -17.44 -0.84 10.90
CA ASP A 235 -17.94 -0.80 12.30
C ASP A 235 -17.52 0.45 13.11
N LEU A 236 -17.75 1.63 12.53
CA LEU A 236 -17.22 2.88 13.06
C LEU A 236 -18.09 3.46 14.17
N LYS A 237 -17.47 3.79 15.31
CA LYS A 237 -18.07 4.63 16.37
C LYS A 237 -18.71 5.88 15.76
N HIS A 238 -19.91 6.25 16.21
CA HIS A 238 -20.66 7.39 15.67
C HIS A 238 -19.86 8.71 15.58
N GLU A 239 -18.98 8.98 16.55
CA GLU A 239 -18.12 10.18 16.52
C GLU A 239 -17.03 10.16 15.44
N VAL A 240 -16.59 8.97 15.01
CA VAL A 240 -15.63 8.77 13.91
C VAL A 240 -16.36 8.99 12.58
N VAL A 241 -17.53 8.36 12.40
CA VAL A 241 -18.42 8.59 11.24
C VAL A 241 -18.70 10.07 11.05
N LYS A 242 -19.16 10.74 12.11
CA LYS A 242 -19.46 12.17 12.11
C LYS A 242 -18.24 13.04 11.81
N TYR A 243 -17.03 12.65 12.21
CA TYR A 243 -15.81 13.39 11.84
C TYR A 243 -15.54 13.28 10.35
N VAL A 244 -15.55 12.07 9.80
CA VAL A 244 -15.22 11.78 8.39
C VAL A 244 -16.23 12.43 7.44
N GLU A 245 -17.53 12.28 7.70
CA GLU A 245 -18.58 12.98 6.94
C GLU A 245 -18.34 14.51 6.91
N ASN A 246 -17.94 15.10 8.03
CA ASN A 246 -17.67 16.55 8.11
C ASN A 246 -16.38 16.99 7.42
N GLN A 247 -15.44 16.11 7.12
CA GLN A 247 -14.31 16.46 6.25
C GLN A 247 -14.70 16.31 4.77
N LEU A 248 -15.33 15.20 4.39
CA LEU A 248 -15.79 14.98 3.01
C LEU A 248 -16.76 16.09 2.55
N ARG A 249 -17.69 16.51 3.42
CA ARG A 249 -18.61 17.64 3.16
C ARG A 249 -17.94 19.03 3.09
N LYS A 250 -16.64 19.15 3.39
CA LYS A 250 -15.84 20.36 3.12
C LYS A 250 -15.06 20.24 1.81
N THR A 251 -14.48 19.06 1.55
CA THR A 251 -13.70 18.79 0.32
C THR A 251 -14.55 18.91 -0.94
N TYR A 252 -15.84 18.59 -0.87
CA TYR A 252 -16.78 18.68 -1.99
C TYR A 252 -17.79 19.84 -1.82
N LYS A 253 -17.29 21.01 -1.38
CA LYS A 253 -18.08 22.25 -1.23
C LYS A 253 -17.41 23.44 -1.94
N ASP A 254 -17.32 23.32 -3.26
CA ASP A 254 -17.14 24.41 -4.24
C ASP A 254 -18.07 24.15 -5.43
#